data_AF-A0AAP5QLS8-F1
#
_entry.id   AF-A0AAP5QLS8-F1
#
_cell.length_a   1.000
_cell.length_b   1.000
_cell.length_c   1.000
_cell.angle_alpha   90.00
_cell.angle_beta   90.00
_cell.angle_gamma   90.00
#
_symmetry.space_group_name_H-M   'P 1'
#
loop_
_entity.id
_entity.type
_entity.pdbx_description
1 polymer ?
#
loop_
_entity_poly.entity_id
_entity_poly.type
_entity_poly.pdbx_seq_one_letter_code
_entity_poly.pdbx_strand_id
1 'polypeptide(L)'
;MTNEIFMVNKKDKSLNNISSVLNDCHMLLDFSVSEKGSRVAMNIATDSANVEYVVSSKKEMTNFLIELKERVNYNKEDIESVLEEIEYLEFAV
;
A
#
# COMPACT_ATOMS: atom_id res chain seq x y z
N MET A 1 10.59 8.04 13.28
CA MET A 1 10.28 7.31 12.04
C MET A 1 10.90 5.93 12.10
N THR A 2 10.05 4.92 12.29
CA THR A 2 10.46 3.52 12.17
C THR A 2 10.32 3.12 10.71
N ASN A 3 11.34 2.49 10.13
CA ASN A 3 11.27 1.94 8.76
C ASN A 3 10.87 0.47 8.86
N GLU A 4 9.65 0.13 8.44
CA GLU A 4 9.16 -1.24 8.44
C GLU A 4 8.95 -1.73 7.00
N ILE A 5 9.73 -2.73 6.59
CA ILE A 5 9.61 -3.36 5.27
C ILE A 5 8.80 -4.66 5.44
N PHE A 6 7.60 -4.73 4.85
CA PHE A 6 6.75 -5.91 4.92
C PHE A 6 6.84 -6.74 3.64
N MET A 7 7.53 -7.88 3.72
CA MET A 7 7.67 -8.80 2.59
C MET A 7 6.46 -9.74 2.44
N VAL A 8 6.14 -10.04 1.17
CA VAL A 8 5.01 -10.74 0.54
C VAL A 8 4.45 -11.98 1.26
N ASN A 9 5.20 -12.64 2.12
CA ASN A 9 4.87 -13.99 2.60
C ASN A 9 3.75 -14.06 3.66
N LYS A 10 3.07 -12.94 3.98
CA LYS A 10 1.98 -12.90 4.98
C LYS A 10 0.93 -11.81 4.67
N LYS A 11 0.21 -11.92 3.53
CA LYS A 11 -0.83 -10.95 3.11
C LYS A 11 -1.73 -10.47 4.26
N ASP A 12 -2.34 -11.38 5.02
CA ASP A 12 -3.24 -11.00 6.13
C ASP A 12 -2.54 -10.25 7.26
N LYS A 13 -1.29 -10.64 7.57
CA LYS A 13 -0.48 -9.92 8.57
C LYS A 13 -0.13 -8.53 8.06
N SER A 14 0.23 -8.41 6.78
CA SER A 14 0.50 -7.12 6.15
C SER A 14 -0.74 -6.24 6.13
N LEU A 15 -1.91 -6.76 5.76
CA LEU A 15 -3.17 -6.02 5.81
C LEU A 15 -3.45 -5.49 7.22
N ASN A 16 -3.35 -6.35 8.24
CA ASN A 16 -3.57 -5.94 9.63
C ASN A 16 -2.60 -4.85 10.07
N ASN A 17 -1.30 -5.06 9.84
CA ASN A 17 -0.27 -4.10 10.23
C ASN A 17 -0.44 -2.76 9.52
N ILE A 18 -0.63 -2.77 8.20
CA ILE A 18 -0.77 -1.55 7.40
C ILE A 18 -2.08 -0.82 7.73
N SER A 19 -3.17 -1.54 7.96
CA SER A 19 -4.41 -0.94 8.42
C SER A 19 -4.26 -0.27 9.79
N SER A 20 -3.49 -0.88 10.72
CA SER A 20 -3.17 -0.25 12.01
C SER A 20 -2.37 1.02 11.81
N VAL A 21 -1.31 0.99 10.99
CA VAL A 21 -0.49 2.19 10.70
C VAL A 21 -1.35 3.33 10.16
N LEU A 22 -2.24 3.06 9.20
CA LEU A 22 -3.12 4.08 8.63
C LEU A 22 -4.21 4.56 9.58
N ASN A 23 -4.70 3.69 10.48
CA ASN A 23 -5.73 4.05 11.46
C ASN A 23 -5.15 4.82 12.66
N ASP A 24 -3.89 4.56 13.01
CA ASP A 24 -3.23 5.12 14.19
C ASP A 24 -2.36 6.35 13.86
N CYS A 25 -2.13 6.64 12.57
CA CYS A 25 -1.38 7.83 12.17
C CYS A 25 -2.18 9.11 12.38
N HIS A 26 -1.50 10.20 12.72
CA HIS A 26 -2.12 11.52 12.74
C HIS A 26 -2.13 12.15 11.35
N MET A 27 -1.14 11.80 10.52
CA MET A 27 -0.97 12.38 9.20
C MET A 27 -0.41 11.37 8.21
N LEU A 28 -1.12 11.20 7.10
CA LEU A 28 -0.61 10.56 5.90
C LEU A 28 0.22 11.58 5.11
N LEU A 29 1.50 11.27 4.87
CA LEU A 29 2.43 12.15 4.16
C LEU A 29 2.56 11.78 2.68
N ASP A 30 2.54 10.49 2.38
CA ASP A 30 2.59 9.95 1.02
C ASP A 30 1.89 8.59 0.96
N PHE A 31 1.20 8.34 -0.15
CA PHE A 31 0.65 7.03 -0.49
C PHE A 31 0.71 6.89 -2.01
N SER A 32 1.58 6.00 -2.47
CA SER A 32 1.79 5.79 -3.90
C SER A 32 2.02 4.33 -4.25
N VAL A 33 1.81 4.01 -5.53
CA VAL A 33 2.21 2.74 -6.14
C VAL A 33 3.26 2.97 -7.21
N SER A 34 4.20 2.04 -7.32
CA SER A 34 5.31 2.15 -8.26
C SER A 34 5.74 0.78 -8.78
N GLU A 35 6.40 0.78 -9.92
CA GLU A 35 7.05 -0.43 -10.43
C GLU A 35 8.39 -0.67 -9.74
N LYS A 36 8.65 -1.93 -9.40
CA LYS A 36 9.89 -2.38 -8.78
C LYS A 36 10.45 -3.58 -9.54
N GLY A 37 11.00 -3.32 -10.71
CA GLY A 37 11.35 -4.36 -11.68
C GLY A 37 10.08 -5.02 -12.23
N SER A 38 10.00 -6.35 -12.18
CA SER A 38 8.81 -7.10 -12.60
C SER A 38 7.71 -7.20 -11.52
N ARG A 39 7.70 -6.27 -10.55
CA ARG A 39 6.83 -6.29 -9.36
C ARG A 39 6.18 -4.94 -9.15
N VAL A 40 5.14 -4.91 -8.34
CA VAL A 40 4.44 -3.68 -7.94
C VAL A 40 4.71 -3.43 -6.47
N ALA A 41 5.14 -2.22 -6.12
CA ALA A 41 5.37 -1.78 -4.76
C ALA A 41 4.36 -0.69 -4.38
N MET A 42 3.77 -0.83 -3.21
CA MET A 42 2.98 0.21 -2.54
C MET A 42 3.86 0.81 -1.45
N ASN A 43 3.96 2.13 -1.46
CA ASN A 43 4.73 2.90 -0.49
C ASN A 43 3.77 3.80 0.29
N ILE A 44 3.91 3.80 1.61
CA ILE A 44 3.14 4.65 2.51
C ILE A 44 4.14 5.33 3.44
N ALA A 45 4.06 6.66 3.53
CA ALA A 45 4.78 7.45 4.51
C ALA A 45 3.77 8.17 5.41
N THR A 46 3.94 8.03 6.72
CA THR A 46 3.14 8.75 7.73
C THR A 46 4.03 9.52 8.68
N ASP A 47 3.43 10.26 9.61
CA ASP A 47 4.14 10.91 10.72
C ASP A 47 4.88 9.92 11.64
N SER A 48 4.48 8.64 11.63
CA SER A 48 4.99 7.60 12.54
C SER A 48 5.85 6.53 11.86
N ALA A 49 5.53 6.14 10.62
CA ALA A 49 6.14 4.99 9.96
C ALA A 49 6.32 5.17 8.44
N ASN A 50 7.29 4.46 7.88
CA ASN A 50 7.41 4.22 6.45
C ASN A 50 7.17 2.73 6.18
N VAL A 51 6.29 2.43 5.23
CA VAL A 51 5.85 1.08 4.88
C VAL A 51 6.07 0.86 3.39
N GLU A 52 6.72 -0.27 3.07
CA GLU A 52 6.75 -0.81 1.71
C GLU A 52 6.10 -2.20 1.71
N TYR A 53 5.17 -2.40 0.77
CA TYR A 53 4.56 -3.69 0.48
C TYR A 53 4.70 -4.00 -1.01
N VAL A 54 5.20 -5.19 -1.34
CA VAL A 54 5.51 -5.57 -2.72
C VAL A 54 4.74 -6.83 -3.10
N VAL A 55 4.25 -6.89 -4.33
CA VAL A 55 3.57 -8.07 -4.90
C VAL A 55 4.01 -8.31 -6.33
N SER A 56 3.61 -9.45 -6.88
CA SER A 56 4.11 -9.96 -8.17
C SER A 56 3.38 -9.34 -9.37
N SER A 57 2.20 -8.77 -9.16
CA SER A 57 1.37 -8.24 -10.26
C SER A 57 0.47 -7.10 -9.80
N LYS A 58 0.02 -6.27 -10.75
CA LYS A 58 -1.03 -5.26 -10.51
C LYS A 58 -2.26 -5.89 -9.87
N LYS A 59 -2.71 -7.04 -10.38
CA LYS A 59 -3.91 -7.73 -9.87
C LYS A 59 -3.80 -8.06 -8.38
N GLU A 60 -2.64 -8.55 -7.94
CA GLU A 60 -2.41 -8.81 -6.51
C GLU A 60 -2.45 -7.53 -5.68
N MET A 61 -1.92 -6.42 -6.21
CA MET A 61 -1.91 -5.14 -5.51
C MET A 61 -3.30 -4.51 -5.46
N THR A 62 -4.04 -4.52 -6.58
CA THR A 62 -5.43 -4.06 -6.65
C THR A 62 -6.29 -4.80 -5.62
N ASN A 63 -6.19 -6.13 -5.56
CA ASN A 63 -6.92 -6.92 -4.56
C ASN A 63 -6.52 -6.54 -3.12
N PHE A 64 -5.23 -6.30 -2.89
CA PHE A 64 -4.74 -5.87 -1.58
C PHE A 64 -5.31 -4.49 -1.18
N LEU A 65 -5.30 -3.52 -2.09
CA LEU A 65 -5.83 -2.17 -1.85
C LEU A 65 -7.34 -2.17 -1.61
N ILE A 66 -8.10 -2.99 -2.33
CA ILE A 66 -9.55 -3.17 -2.10
C ILE A 66 -9.78 -3.67 -0.67
N GLU A 67 -9.08 -4.72 -0.24
CA GLU A 67 -9.20 -5.27 1.11
C GLU A 67 -8.69 -4.30 2.19
N LEU A 68 -7.65 -3.52 1.89
CA LEU A 68 -7.15 -2.49 2.80
C LEU A 68 -8.20 -1.38 3.00
N LYS A 69 -8.88 -0.95 1.94
CA LYS A 69 -9.94 0.06 1.98
C LYS A 69 -11.08 -0.32 2.92
N GLU A 70 -11.41 -1.61 2.99
CA GLU A 70 -12.44 -2.14 3.89
C GLU A 70 -12.02 -2.11 5.37
N ARG A 71 -10.71 -2.14 5.66
CA ARG A 71 -10.16 -2.22 7.03
C ARG A 71 -9.74 -0.87 7.63
N VAL A 72 -9.54 0.15 6.81
CA VAL A 72 -9.18 1.48 7.30
C VAL A 72 -10.43 2.29 7.69
N ASN A 73 -10.30 3.07 8.76
CA ASN A 73 -11.35 3.97 9.25
C ASN A 73 -11.28 5.34 8.56
N TYR A 74 -10.08 5.75 8.15
CA TYR A 74 -9.77 7.05 7.54
C TYR A 74 -8.99 6.86 6.23
N ASN A 75 -8.79 7.92 5.45
CA ASN A 75 -7.95 7.94 4.24
C ASN A 75 -8.41 6.96 3.14
N LYS A 76 -9.72 6.68 3.05
CA LYS A 76 -10.29 5.79 2.01
C LYS A 76 -10.17 6.41 0.62
N GLU A 77 -10.29 7.72 0.52
CA GLU A 77 -10.15 8.48 -0.73
C GLU A 77 -8.72 8.41 -1.28
N ASP A 78 -7.71 8.41 -0.40
CA ASP A 78 -6.31 8.21 -0.79
C ASP A 78 -6.09 6.81 -1.38
N ILE A 79 -6.69 5.78 -0.75
CA ILE A 79 -6.64 4.41 -1.30
C ILE A 79 -7.35 4.30 -2.65
N GLU A 80 -8.47 5.01 -2.83
CA GLU A 80 -9.17 5.08 -4.12
C GLU A 80 -8.31 5.75 -5.20
N SER A 81 -7.64 6.85 -4.85
CA SER A 81 -6.69 7.51 -5.75
C SER A 81 -5.57 6.57 -6.18
N VAL A 82 -4.98 5.82 -5.24
CA VAL A 82 -3.94 4.82 -5.54
C VAL A 82 -4.47 3.65 -6.37
N LEU A 83 -5.73 3.24 -6.16
CA LEU A 83 -6.38 2.23 -6.99
C LEU A 83 -6.50 2.69 -8.45
N GLU A 84 -6.81 3.96 -8.69
CA GLU A 84 -6.83 4.56 -10.04
C GLU A 84 -5.43 4.63 -10.64
N GLU A 85 -4.42 5.07 -9.88
CA GLU A 85 -3.02 5.14 -10.33
C GLU A 85 -2.49 3.81 -10.84
N ILE A 86 -2.90 2.70 -10.21
CA ILE A 86 -2.41 1.36 -10.56
C ILE A 86 -2.81 0.95 -11.98
N GLU A 87 -3.94 1.45 -12.49
CA GLU A 87 -4.40 1.17 -13.85
C GLU A 87 -3.41 1.71 -14.89
N TYR A 88 -2.80 2.87 -14.59
CA TYR A 88 -1.89 3.58 -15.48
C TYR A 88 -0.41 3.13 -15.39
N LEU A 89 -0.05 2.23 -14.48
CA LEU A 89 1.33 1.72 -14.39
C LEU A 89 1.74 0.95 -15.67
N GLU A 90 2.62 1.49 -16.51
CA GLU A 90 3.05 0.78 -17.72
C GLU A 90 4.17 -0.21 -17.41
N PHE A 91 3.88 -1.52 -17.43
CA PHE A 91 4.93 -2.52 -17.35
C PHE A 91 5.83 -2.41 -18.57
N ALA A 92 7.11 -2.13 -18.35
CA ALA A 92 8.13 -2.26 -19.38
C ALA A 92 8.15 -3.74 -19.85
N VAL A 93 7.63 -3.99 -21.05
CA VAL A 93 7.66 -5.30 -21.74
C VAL A 93 9.06 -5.58 -22.28
#